data_AF-A0A7D9KEJ9-F1
#
_entry.id   AF-A0A7D9KEJ9-F1
#
_cell.length_a   1.000
_cell.length_b   1.000
_cell.length_c   1.000
_cell.angle_alpha   90.00
_cell.angle_beta   90.00
_cell.angle_gamma   90.00
#
_symmetry.space_group_name_H-M   'P 1'
#
loop_
_entity.id
_entity.type
_entity.pdbx_description
1 polymer ?
#
loop_
_entity_poly.entity_id
_entity_poly.type
_entity_poly.pdbx_seq_one_letter_code
_entity_poly.pdbx_strand_id
1 'polypeptide(L)'
;MAEKSLRDIEVSFINEHFDGVSFENDCCSVFFDGNDEELEAILRKFLAINSTSFVTVENHSKDKKKKRFTQAALVGENASEIRRSTRFYLKIPLSCAHQRHPVGAASTIGQYVDSHVVKKIYDLVEQNISNVTEVKRWLDHFVENELFRDVPKTQLPRKTNRRYYPSRQDLRNHIGRAISAFKYCDDDQESLARKIEEWKAKDPTSNFFYRMTDETTERNNDRKRRPGEKTFLFVHQESWQRRLLK
;
A
#
# COMPACT_ATOMS: atom_id res chain seq x y z
N MET A 1 8.88 31.35 15.92
CA MET A 1 7.47 30.92 15.78
C MET A 1 7.34 29.61 16.54
N ALA A 2 6.42 29.50 17.50
CA ALA A 2 6.26 28.28 18.30
C ALA A 2 5.81 27.11 17.40
N GLU A 3 6.52 25.99 17.46
CA GLU A 3 6.16 24.75 16.76
C GLU A 3 4.83 24.26 17.36
N LYS A 4 3.72 24.33 16.60
CA LYS A 4 2.41 23.86 17.08
C LYS A 4 2.51 22.39 17.45
N SER A 5 2.03 22.01 18.64
CA SER A 5 1.99 20.62 19.04
C SER A 5 1.03 19.84 18.13
N LEU A 6 1.28 18.54 17.94
CA LEU A 6 0.39 17.65 17.15
C LEU A 6 -1.05 17.74 17.65
N ARG A 7 -1.24 17.85 18.97
CA ARG A 7 -2.54 18.05 19.62
C ARG A 7 -3.22 19.35 19.19
N ASP A 8 -2.47 20.44 19.03
CA ASP A 8 -3.05 21.74 18.65
C ASP A 8 -3.56 21.70 17.20
N ILE A 9 -2.86 20.94 16.33
CA ILE A 9 -3.26 20.73 14.94
C ILE A 9 -4.51 19.85 14.87
N GLU A 10 -4.58 18.79 15.67
CA GLU A 10 -5.75 17.91 15.80
C GLU A 10 -6.99 18.67 16.24
N VAL A 11 -6.88 19.42 17.34
CA VAL A 11 -7.99 20.19 17.90
C VAL A 11 -8.45 21.27 16.93
N SER A 12 -7.51 21.95 16.25
CA SER A 12 -7.85 22.94 15.23
C SER A 12 -8.62 22.31 14.06
N PHE A 13 -8.19 21.14 13.58
CA PHE A 13 -8.87 20.45 12.49
C PHE A 13 -10.27 20.01 12.89
N ILE A 14 -10.41 19.45 14.09
CA ILE A 14 -11.70 18.96 14.60
C ILE A 14 -12.70 20.12 14.71
N ASN A 15 -12.29 21.26 15.26
CA ASN A 15 -13.14 22.44 15.38
C ASN A 15 -13.51 23.07 14.04
N GLU A 16 -12.73 22.85 12.98
CA GLU A 16 -13.00 23.38 11.64
C GLU A 16 -14.00 22.50 10.87
N HIS A 17 -13.98 21.18 11.09
CA HIS A 17 -14.70 20.22 10.24
C HIS A 17 -15.87 19.50 10.93
N PHE A 18 -15.98 19.59 12.25
CA PHE A 18 -17.02 18.92 13.02
C PHE A 18 -17.71 19.84 14.01
N ASP A 19 -18.97 19.54 14.28
CA ASP A 19 -19.82 20.27 15.21
C ASP A 19 -19.98 19.54 16.55
N GLY A 20 -20.45 20.25 17.57
CA GLY A 20 -20.77 19.67 18.88
C GLY A 20 -19.56 19.08 19.61
N VAL A 21 -18.41 19.72 19.42
CA VAL A 21 -17.12 19.24 19.95
C VAL A 21 -17.15 19.20 21.47
N SER A 22 -17.00 17.99 22.02
CA SER A 22 -16.83 17.75 23.45
C SER A 22 -15.57 16.92 23.67
N PHE A 23 -14.72 17.36 24.59
CA PHE A 23 -13.50 16.66 24.97
C PHE A 23 -13.72 15.94 26.29
N GLU A 24 -13.77 14.61 26.25
CA GLU A 24 -13.86 13.77 27.44
C GLU A 24 -12.64 12.84 27.49
N ASN A 25 -11.82 13.03 28.52
CA ASN A 25 -10.53 12.34 28.69
C ASN A 25 -9.58 12.61 27.50
N ASP A 26 -9.09 11.54 26.85
CA ASP A 26 -8.22 11.56 25.68
C ASP A 26 -8.98 11.39 24.35
N CYS A 27 -10.30 11.47 24.37
CA CYS A 27 -11.16 11.33 23.20
C CYS A 27 -11.99 12.58 22.97
N CYS A 28 -12.26 12.87 21.71
CA CYS A 28 -13.16 13.91 21.28
C CYS A 28 -14.46 13.28 20.74
N SER A 29 -15.59 13.71 21.27
CA SER A 29 -16.92 13.37 20.79
C SER A 29 -17.42 14.51 19.91
N VAL A 30 -17.78 14.19 18.67
CA VAL A 30 -18.23 15.18 17.69
C VAL A 30 -19.40 14.66 16.87
N PHE A 31 -20.09 15.55 16.17
CA PHE A 31 -21.04 15.16 15.14
C PHE A 31 -20.78 15.85 13.81
N PHE A 32 -21.22 15.21 12.73
CA PHE A 32 -21.15 15.73 11.37
C PHE A 32 -22.53 15.62 10.71
N ASP A 33 -23.03 16.73 10.18
CA ASP A 33 -24.24 16.78 9.37
C ASP A 33 -23.86 16.78 7.88
N GLY A 34 -24.12 15.68 7.18
CA GLY A 34 -23.75 15.56 5.77
C GLY A 34 -24.02 14.16 5.21
N ASN A 35 -23.37 13.84 4.10
CA ASN A 35 -23.41 12.50 3.51
C ASN A 35 -22.15 11.69 3.87
N ASP A 36 -22.18 10.40 3.56
CA ASP A 36 -21.12 9.45 3.89
C ASP A 36 -19.80 9.76 3.13
N GLU A 37 -19.91 10.20 1.87
CA GLU A 37 -18.75 10.53 1.03
C GLU A 37 -17.97 11.74 1.56
N GLU A 38 -18.68 12.78 2.01
CA GLU A 38 -18.09 13.97 2.64
C GLU A 38 -17.41 13.62 3.95
N LEU A 39 -18.05 12.79 4.78
CA LEU A 39 -17.47 12.32 6.04
C LEU A 39 -16.17 11.54 5.78
N GLU A 40 -16.20 10.59 4.85
CA GLU A 40 -15.02 9.80 4.45
C GLU A 40 -13.88 10.70 3.94
N ALA A 41 -14.21 11.73 3.15
CA ALA A 41 -13.22 12.71 2.68
C ALA A 41 -12.58 13.50 3.84
N ILE A 42 -13.37 13.92 4.84
CA ILE A 42 -12.87 14.61 6.04
C ILE A 42 -12.00 13.67 6.89
N LEU A 43 -12.42 12.43 7.09
CA LEU A 43 -11.65 11.42 7.84
C LEU A 43 -10.31 11.11 7.16
N ARG A 44 -10.26 11.03 5.81
CA ARG A 44 -9.00 10.90 5.07
C ARG A 44 -8.07 12.09 5.28
N LYS A 45 -8.60 13.31 5.30
CA LYS A 45 -7.81 14.51 5.62
C LYS A 45 -7.29 14.47 7.05
N PHE A 46 -8.10 14.04 8.00
CA PHE A 46 -7.68 13.87 9.40
C PHE A 46 -6.55 12.84 9.53
N LEU A 47 -6.65 11.70 8.84
CA LEU A 47 -5.58 10.69 8.79
C LEU A 47 -4.27 11.24 8.22
N ALA A 48 -4.34 12.13 7.22
CA ALA A 48 -3.15 12.75 6.62
C ALA A 48 -2.37 13.66 7.60
N ILE A 49 -2.98 14.08 8.72
CA ILE A 49 -2.30 14.80 9.81
C ILE A 49 -1.34 13.85 10.57
N ASN A 50 -1.35 12.54 10.28
CA ASN A 50 -0.61 11.47 10.97
C ASN A 50 -0.95 11.37 12.47
N SER A 51 -2.04 12.00 12.89
CA SER A 51 -2.47 12.19 14.27
C SER A 51 -2.68 10.87 15.02
N THR A 52 -3.25 9.86 14.36
CA THR A 52 -3.66 8.62 15.02
C THR A 52 -3.41 7.40 14.14
N SER A 53 -2.82 6.36 14.72
CA SER A 53 -2.75 5.02 14.11
C SER A 53 -4.04 4.26 14.44
N PHE A 54 -5.08 4.40 13.63
CA PHE A 54 -6.18 3.44 13.62
C PHE A 54 -6.00 2.49 12.44
N VAL A 55 -6.07 1.19 12.73
CA VAL A 55 -6.44 0.22 11.72
C VAL A 55 -7.91 0.50 11.42
N THR A 56 -8.27 0.82 10.19
CA THR A 56 -9.65 0.65 9.71
C THR A 56 -9.96 -0.84 9.87
N VAL A 57 -10.45 -1.21 11.05
CA VAL A 57 -11.10 -2.50 11.24
C VAL A 57 -12.31 -2.39 10.34
N GLU A 58 -12.38 -3.24 9.32
CA GLU A 58 -13.55 -3.32 8.46
C GLU A 58 -14.77 -3.28 9.36
N ASN A 59 -15.57 -2.22 9.21
CA ASN A 59 -16.75 -2.06 10.00
C ASN A 59 -17.62 -3.28 9.69
N HIS A 60 -17.74 -4.19 10.66
CA HIS A 60 -18.88 -5.10 10.72
C HIS A 60 -20.11 -4.22 10.92
N SER A 61 -20.59 -3.64 9.82
CA SER A 61 -21.93 -3.07 9.72
C SER A 61 -22.89 -4.21 9.97
N LYS A 62 -23.31 -4.37 11.23
CA LYS A 62 -24.62 -4.95 11.50
C LYS A 62 -25.60 -3.92 10.99
N ASP A 63 -25.94 -4.02 9.71
CA ASP A 63 -26.99 -3.25 9.07
C ASP A 63 -28.32 -3.65 9.73
N LYS A 64 -28.56 -3.12 10.92
CA LYS A 64 -29.76 -3.36 11.70
C LYS A 64 -30.87 -2.60 11.01
N LYS A 65 -31.52 -3.29 10.05
CA LYS A 65 -32.85 -3.03 9.50
C LYS A 65 -33.44 -1.69 9.97
N LYS A 66 -33.13 -0.59 9.29
CA LYS A 66 -33.82 0.72 9.42
C LYS A 66 -35.26 0.65 8.85
N LYS A 67 -36.04 -0.38 9.23
CA LYS A 67 -37.31 -0.75 8.58
C LYS A 67 -38.59 -0.38 9.36
N ARG A 68 -38.54 0.43 10.42
CA ARG A 68 -39.75 0.68 11.24
C ARG A 68 -40.25 2.12 11.36
N PHE A 69 -39.42 3.13 11.14
CA PHE A 69 -39.86 4.54 11.28
C PHE A 69 -40.23 5.23 9.97
N THR A 70 -39.74 4.72 8.83
CA THR A 70 -39.91 5.34 7.51
C THR A 70 -41.31 5.18 6.94
N GLN A 71 -42.02 4.09 7.25
CA GLN A 71 -43.31 3.79 6.63
C GLN A 71 -44.49 4.53 7.29
N ALA A 72 -44.42 4.83 8.59
CA ALA A 72 -45.51 5.52 9.30
C ALA A 72 -45.54 7.04 9.04
N ALA A 73 -44.38 7.67 8.81
CA ALA A 73 -44.29 9.11 8.51
C ALA A 73 -44.61 9.48 7.05
N LEU A 74 -44.61 8.50 6.13
CA LEU A 74 -44.92 8.68 4.71
C LEU A 74 -46.43 8.53 4.38
N VAL A 75 -47.27 8.20 5.37
CA VAL A 75 -48.71 7.94 5.18
C VAL A 75 -49.58 9.17 5.50
N GLY A 76 -49.00 10.24 6.08
CA GLY A 76 -49.70 11.51 6.32
C GLY A 76 -49.61 12.47 5.13
N GLU A 77 -50.65 13.29 4.94
CA GLU A 77 -50.86 14.22 3.80
C GLU A 77 -49.76 15.29 3.59
N ASN A 78 -48.72 15.35 4.43
CA ASN A 78 -47.61 16.33 4.35
C ASN A 78 -46.23 15.67 4.12
N ALA A 79 -46.18 14.58 3.33
CA ALA A 79 -44.92 13.88 3.05
C ALA A 79 -43.88 14.74 2.30
N SER A 80 -44.31 15.80 1.60
CA SER A 80 -43.46 16.75 0.86
C SER A 80 -42.70 17.74 1.77
N GLU A 81 -43.08 17.86 3.04
CA GLU A 81 -42.47 18.81 3.99
C GLU A 81 -41.44 18.17 4.94
N ILE A 82 -41.28 16.84 4.92
CA ILE A 82 -40.38 16.13 5.82
C ILE A 82 -38.94 16.19 5.28
N ARG A 83 -38.17 17.18 5.73
CA ARG A 83 -36.72 17.25 5.48
C ARG A 83 -36.01 16.22 6.35
N ARG A 84 -35.42 15.19 5.72
CA ARG A 84 -34.55 14.23 6.40
C ARG A 84 -33.10 14.73 6.35
N SER A 85 -32.42 14.72 7.49
CA SER A 85 -30.97 14.89 7.57
C SER A 85 -30.33 13.64 8.18
N THR A 86 -29.09 13.36 7.77
CA THR A 86 -28.28 12.30 8.35
C THR A 86 -27.21 12.96 9.21
N ARG A 87 -27.13 12.55 10.48
CA ARG A 87 -26.13 13.01 11.43
C ARG A 87 -25.26 11.84 11.86
N PHE A 88 -23.95 11.99 11.73
CA PHE A 88 -22.97 11.02 12.18
C PHE A 88 -22.45 11.45 13.54
N TYR A 89 -22.42 10.52 14.50
CA TYR A 89 -21.83 10.74 15.82
C TYR A 89 -20.52 9.96 15.87
N LEU A 90 -19.43 10.67 16.16
CA LEU A 90 -18.07 10.16 16.08
C LEU A 90 -17.38 10.31 17.43
N LYS A 91 -16.58 9.32 17.78
CA LYS A 91 -15.67 9.37 18.92
C LYS A 91 -14.24 9.17 18.40
N ILE A 92 -13.47 10.25 18.39
CA ILE A 92 -12.13 10.32 17.81
C ILE A 92 -11.11 10.33 18.96
N PRO A 93 -10.27 9.30 19.12
CA PRO A 93 -9.20 9.36 20.11
C PRO A 93 -8.11 10.32 19.63
N LEU A 94 -7.59 11.14 20.53
CA LEU A 94 -6.53 12.10 20.24
C LEU A 94 -5.15 11.46 20.38
N SER A 95 -4.11 12.12 19.87
CA SER A 95 -2.72 11.66 20.03
C SER A 95 -2.32 11.37 21.48
N CYS A 96 -2.90 12.09 22.46
CA CYS A 96 -2.64 11.87 23.89
C CYS A 96 -3.21 10.55 24.44
N ALA A 97 -4.18 9.92 23.77
CA ALA A 97 -4.68 8.59 24.12
C ALA A 97 -3.63 7.50 23.91
N HIS A 98 -2.63 7.76 23.06
CA HIS A 98 -1.61 6.80 22.65
C HIS A 98 -0.37 6.90 23.55
N GLN A 99 -0.52 6.55 24.83
CA GLN A 99 0.56 6.68 25.83
C GLN A 99 1.66 5.59 25.71
N ARG A 100 1.38 4.49 25.01
CA ARG A 100 2.25 3.29 24.95
C ARG A 100 2.88 3.03 23.58
N HIS A 101 2.64 3.89 22.59
CA HIS A 101 3.23 3.76 21.26
C HIS A 101 3.30 5.13 20.57
N PRO A 102 4.31 5.36 19.71
CA PRO A 102 4.45 6.63 19.05
C PRO A 102 3.32 6.86 18.04
N VAL A 103 2.79 8.08 18.04
CA VAL A 103 1.82 8.63 17.07
C VAL A 103 2.48 9.75 16.26
N GLY A 104 1.85 10.22 15.18
CA GLY A 104 2.44 11.26 14.35
C GLY A 104 3.55 10.76 13.42
N ALA A 105 4.45 11.66 13.07
CA ALA A 105 5.65 11.36 12.30
C ALA A 105 6.54 10.28 12.93
N ALA A 106 6.42 10.06 14.25
CA ALA A 106 7.15 9.03 14.98
C ALA A 106 6.49 7.64 14.93
N SER A 107 5.20 7.55 14.55
CA SER A 107 4.48 6.26 14.50
C SER A 107 5.06 5.33 13.46
N THR A 108 5.48 5.89 12.31
CA THR A 108 6.00 5.17 11.14
C THR A 108 5.12 4.05 10.58
N ILE A 109 3.94 3.80 11.17
CA ILE A 109 2.91 2.86 10.71
C ILE A 109 2.33 3.42 9.41
N GLY A 110 2.37 2.63 8.33
CA GLY A 110 1.83 3.00 7.01
C GLY A 110 2.76 3.82 6.10
N GLN A 111 3.94 4.24 6.55
CA GLN A 111 4.91 4.91 5.69
C GLN A 111 5.67 3.88 4.84
N TYR A 112 5.31 3.80 3.56
CA TYR A 112 6.08 3.03 2.57
C TYR A 112 7.44 3.69 2.33
N VAL A 113 8.47 2.86 2.15
CA VAL A 113 9.79 3.32 1.70
C VAL A 113 9.66 3.87 0.29
N ASP A 114 10.29 5.02 0.02
CA ASP A 114 10.27 5.66 -1.29
C ASP A 114 10.82 4.73 -2.38
N SER A 115 10.20 4.73 -3.56
CA SER A 115 10.55 3.81 -4.64
C SER A 115 12.00 3.97 -5.10
N HIS A 116 12.58 5.19 -5.05
CA HIS A 116 13.98 5.42 -5.41
C HIS A 116 14.93 4.79 -4.39
N VAL A 117 14.58 4.86 -3.11
CA VAL A 117 15.35 4.21 -2.03
C VAL A 117 15.26 2.70 -2.16
N VAL A 118 14.09 2.16 -2.46
CA VAL A 118 13.93 0.72 -2.74
C VAL A 118 14.77 0.31 -3.94
N LYS A 119 14.72 1.05 -5.05
CA LYS A 119 15.53 0.75 -6.24
C LYS A 119 17.02 0.73 -5.92
N LYS A 120 17.51 1.73 -5.18
CA LYS A 120 18.92 1.76 -4.75
C LYS A 120 19.29 0.57 -3.87
N ILE A 121 18.38 0.07 -3.02
CA ILE A 121 18.62 -1.17 -2.24
C ILE A 121 18.82 -2.37 -3.17
N TYR A 122 18.01 -2.48 -4.23
CA TYR A 122 18.17 -3.56 -5.22
C TYR A 122 19.50 -3.44 -5.96
N ASP A 123 19.85 -2.25 -6.44
CA ASP A 123 21.14 -2.00 -7.11
C ASP A 123 22.35 -2.35 -6.21
N LEU A 124 22.26 -2.04 -4.90
CA LEU A 124 23.30 -2.39 -3.93
C LEU A 124 23.41 -3.90 -3.73
N VAL A 125 22.28 -4.61 -3.69
CA VAL A 125 22.26 -6.08 -3.55
C VAL A 125 22.83 -6.75 -4.80
N GLU A 126 22.53 -6.24 -6.00
CA GLU A 126 23.16 -6.70 -7.25
C GLU A 126 24.69 -6.52 -7.23
N GLN A 127 25.18 -5.45 -6.59
CA GLN A 127 26.61 -5.20 -6.36
C GLN A 127 27.19 -6.03 -5.19
N ASN A 128 26.47 -7.04 -4.69
CA ASN A 128 26.82 -7.87 -3.53
C ASN A 128 26.90 -7.14 -2.18
N ILE A 129 26.35 -5.94 -2.07
CA ILE A 129 26.27 -5.19 -0.81
C ILE A 129 24.95 -5.53 -0.12
N SER A 130 24.97 -6.54 0.75
CA SER A 130 23.79 -7.04 1.48
C SER A 130 23.84 -6.80 2.99
N ASN A 131 24.95 -6.26 3.52
CA ASN A 131 25.05 -5.94 4.94
C ASN A 131 24.18 -4.72 5.29
N VAL A 132 23.25 -4.88 6.24
CA VAL A 132 22.30 -3.83 6.65
C VAL A 132 22.99 -2.52 7.04
N THR A 133 24.16 -2.58 7.70
CA THR A 133 24.88 -1.37 8.13
C THR A 133 25.50 -0.65 6.94
N GLU A 134 26.06 -1.38 5.99
CA GLU A 134 26.64 -0.81 4.77
C GLU A 134 25.55 -0.26 3.85
N VAL A 135 24.49 -1.03 3.62
CA VAL A 135 23.32 -0.57 2.86
C VAL A 135 22.78 0.72 3.46
N LYS A 136 22.67 0.82 4.80
CA LYS A 136 22.25 2.05 5.46
C LYS A 136 23.19 3.23 5.17
N ARG A 137 24.52 3.03 5.26
CA ARG A 137 25.51 4.09 4.97
C ARG A 137 25.40 4.59 3.53
N TRP A 138 25.26 3.67 2.58
CA TRP A 138 25.07 3.99 1.16
C TRP A 138 23.76 4.74 0.91
N LEU A 139 22.68 4.36 1.58
CA LEU A 139 21.40 5.04 1.48
C LEU A 139 21.43 6.44 2.08
N ASP A 140 22.06 6.63 3.24
CA ASP A 140 22.23 7.95 3.85
C ASP A 140 22.94 8.90 2.86
N HIS A 141 24.03 8.42 2.24
CA HIS A 141 24.75 9.18 1.22
C HIS A 141 23.90 9.42 -0.05
N PHE A 142 23.13 8.42 -0.49
CA PHE A 142 22.24 8.52 -1.66
C PHE A 142 21.16 9.58 -1.46
N VAL A 143 20.49 9.59 -0.31
CA VAL A 143 19.45 10.56 0.02
C VAL A 143 20.05 11.97 0.07
N GLU A 144 21.21 12.13 0.71
CA GLU A 144 21.83 13.44 0.89
C GLU A 144 22.43 14.01 -0.41
N ASN A 145 23.04 13.18 -1.26
CA ASN A 145 23.87 13.65 -2.40
C ASN A 145 23.29 13.38 -3.79
N GLU A 146 22.34 12.44 -3.91
CA GLU A 146 21.68 12.10 -5.17
C GLU A 146 20.22 12.55 -5.16
N LEU A 147 19.45 12.23 -4.11
CA LEU A 147 18.00 12.46 -4.07
C LEU A 147 17.63 13.93 -3.74
N PHE A 148 18.38 14.57 -2.85
CA PHE A 148 18.12 15.95 -2.38
C PHE A 148 19.27 16.91 -2.71
N ARG A 149 19.99 16.67 -3.82
CA ARG A 149 21.19 17.44 -4.20
C ARG A 149 20.96 18.96 -4.26
N ASP A 150 19.83 19.38 -4.82
CA ASP A 150 19.53 20.80 -5.07
C ASP A 150 18.77 21.47 -3.92
N VAL A 151 18.56 20.76 -2.82
CA VAL A 151 17.77 21.22 -1.67
C VAL A 151 18.71 21.70 -0.55
N PRO A 152 18.47 22.88 0.06
CA PRO A 152 19.27 23.35 1.19
C PRO A 152 19.28 22.37 2.36
N LYS A 153 20.41 22.29 3.09
CA LYS A 153 20.57 21.35 4.22
C LYS A 153 19.49 21.44 5.31
N THR A 154 18.90 22.61 5.46
CA THR A 154 17.82 22.91 6.40
C THR A 154 16.48 22.28 6.01
N GLN A 155 16.31 21.87 4.75
CA GLN A 155 15.09 21.27 4.21
C GLN A 155 15.24 19.76 3.92
N LEU A 156 16.38 19.14 4.27
CA LEU A 156 16.52 17.70 4.11
C LEU A 156 15.50 16.95 4.99
N PRO A 157 15.00 15.80 4.53
CA PRO A 157 14.22 14.94 5.38
C PRO A 157 15.00 14.59 6.65
N ARG A 158 14.34 14.67 7.80
CA ARG A 158 14.95 14.22 9.06
C ARG A 158 15.27 12.73 8.97
N LYS A 159 16.35 12.28 9.62
CA LYS A 159 16.71 10.85 9.70
C LYS A 159 15.65 9.96 10.39
N THR A 160 14.68 10.58 11.07
CA THR A 160 13.50 9.91 11.63
C THR A 160 12.43 9.61 10.58
N ASN A 161 12.52 10.17 9.37
CA ASN A 161 11.57 9.96 8.30
C ASN A 161 11.83 8.61 7.61
N ARG A 162 11.02 7.60 7.96
CA ARG A 162 11.13 6.21 7.48
C ARG A 162 10.97 6.08 5.95
N ARG A 163 10.31 7.05 5.29
CA ARG A 163 10.16 7.06 3.82
C ARG A 163 11.50 7.13 3.09
N TYR A 164 12.43 7.97 3.59
CA TYR A 164 13.75 8.15 2.99
C TYR A 164 14.86 7.45 3.76
N TYR A 165 14.69 7.28 5.07
CA TYR A 165 15.63 6.62 5.97
C TYR A 165 14.99 5.38 6.59
N PRO A 166 14.95 4.24 5.87
CA PRO A 166 14.24 3.05 6.32
C PRO A 166 14.81 2.49 7.63
N SER A 167 13.96 1.79 8.39
CA SER A 167 14.40 1.12 9.61
C SER A 167 15.29 -0.08 9.30
N ARG A 168 16.03 -0.58 10.31
CA ARG A 168 16.81 -1.82 10.17
C ARG A 168 15.94 -3.03 9.80
N GLN A 169 14.66 -3.02 10.16
CA GLN A 169 13.73 -4.09 9.76
C GLN A 169 13.33 -3.95 8.29
N ASP A 170 13.04 -2.74 7.82
CA ASP A 170 12.72 -2.49 6.41
C ASP A 170 13.87 -2.88 5.50
N LEU A 171 15.09 -2.51 5.88
CA LEU A 171 16.28 -2.88 5.13
C LEU A 171 16.43 -4.40 5.03
N ARG A 172 16.26 -5.13 6.14
CA ARG A 172 16.30 -6.61 6.12
C ARG A 172 15.24 -7.19 5.19
N ASN A 173 14.01 -6.67 5.25
CA ASN A 173 12.92 -7.14 4.41
C ASN A 173 13.20 -6.86 2.92
N HIS A 174 13.63 -5.66 2.57
CA HIS A 174 13.93 -5.29 1.17
C HIS A 174 15.16 -6.00 0.62
N ILE A 175 16.23 -6.15 1.42
CA ILE A 175 17.42 -6.93 1.04
C ILE A 175 17.03 -8.39 0.82
N GLY A 176 16.26 -8.99 1.71
CA GLY A 176 15.77 -10.36 1.54
C GLY A 176 14.96 -10.53 0.26
N ARG A 177 14.03 -9.61 -0.02
CA ARG A 177 13.25 -9.60 -1.26
C ARG A 177 14.11 -9.41 -2.51
N ALA A 178 15.13 -8.55 -2.45
CA ALA A 178 16.07 -8.35 -3.56
C ALA A 178 16.91 -9.61 -3.83
N ILE A 179 17.42 -10.26 -2.78
CA ILE A 179 18.14 -11.53 -2.90
C ILE A 179 17.25 -12.62 -3.50
N SER A 180 16.00 -12.73 -3.04
CA SER A 180 15.05 -13.70 -3.59
C SER A 180 14.71 -13.38 -5.04
N ALA A 181 14.49 -12.10 -5.39
CA ALA A 181 14.24 -11.70 -6.77
C ALA A 181 15.43 -12.04 -7.67
N PHE A 182 16.65 -11.77 -7.22
CA PHE A 182 17.86 -12.12 -7.96
C PHE A 182 18.02 -13.64 -8.15
N LYS A 183 17.75 -14.44 -7.10
CA LYS A 183 17.90 -15.91 -7.16
C LYS A 183 16.83 -16.61 -7.98
N TYR A 184 15.58 -16.16 -7.91
CA TYR A 184 14.43 -16.92 -8.44
C TYR A 184 13.86 -16.35 -9.75
N CYS A 185 14.42 -15.27 -10.28
CA CYS A 185 13.96 -14.70 -11.56
C CYS A 185 14.38 -15.56 -12.77
N ASP A 186 15.57 -16.17 -12.75
CA ASP A 186 16.06 -17.02 -13.85
C ASP A 186 15.81 -18.52 -13.61
N ASP A 187 15.89 -18.97 -12.35
CA ASP A 187 15.88 -20.41 -12.03
C ASP A 187 14.53 -21.12 -12.32
N ASP A 188 13.40 -20.41 -12.33
CA ASP A 188 12.07 -21.05 -12.49
C ASP A 188 11.78 -21.48 -13.95
N GLN A 189 12.29 -20.73 -14.93
CA GLN A 189 12.14 -21.08 -16.36
C GLN A 189 13.05 -22.27 -16.72
N GLU A 190 14.33 -22.21 -16.34
CA GLU A 190 15.28 -23.29 -16.62
C GLU A 190 14.90 -24.61 -15.91
N SER A 191 14.40 -24.52 -14.68
CA SER A 191 13.90 -25.68 -13.92
C SER A 191 12.71 -26.33 -14.60
N LEU A 192 11.78 -25.54 -15.14
CA LEU A 192 10.65 -26.07 -15.90
C LEU A 192 11.10 -26.70 -17.22
N ALA A 193 12.05 -26.09 -17.93
CA ALA A 193 12.64 -26.65 -19.16
C ALA A 193 13.18 -28.07 -18.91
N ARG A 194 13.98 -28.25 -17.85
CA ARG A 194 14.50 -29.58 -17.44
C ARG A 194 13.38 -30.57 -17.13
N LYS A 195 12.33 -30.16 -16.41
CA LYS A 195 11.18 -31.03 -16.13
C LYS A 195 10.42 -31.44 -17.39
N ILE A 196 10.32 -30.56 -18.38
CA ILE A 196 9.67 -30.89 -19.65
C ILE A 196 10.44 -31.96 -20.41
N GLU A 197 11.78 -31.90 -20.41
CA GLU A 197 12.60 -32.96 -21.01
C GLU A 197 12.38 -34.30 -20.31
N GLU A 198 12.36 -34.31 -18.97
CA GLU A 198 12.03 -35.51 -18.19
C GLU A 198 10.64 -36.05 -18.51
N TRP A 199 9.63 -35.18 -18.67
CA TRP A 199 8.26 -35.59 -18.99
C TRP A 199 8.13 -36.11 -20.42
N LYS A 200 8.80 -35.49 -21.39
CA LYS A 200 8.90 -35.98 -22.77
C LYS A 200 9.53 -37.36 -22.83
N ALA A 201 10.54 -37.63 -21.99
CA ALA A 201 11.18 -38.94 -21.91
C ALA A 201 10.27 -40.01 -21.29
N LYS A 202 9.44 -39.65 -20.29
CA LYS A 202 8.53 -40.57 -19.60
C LYS A 202 7.26 -40.89 -20.38
N ASP A 203 6.71 -39.92 -21.10
CA ASP A 203 5.53 -40.11 -21.94
C ASP A 203 5.70 -39.45 -23.32
N PRO A 204 6.25 -40.18 -24.31
CA PRO A 204 6.43 -39.67 -25.66
C PRO A 204 5.12 -39.36 -26.41
N THR A 205 3.98 -39.80 -25.88
CA THR A 205 2.68 -39.64 -26.55
C THR A 205 2.00 -38.31 -26.21
N SER A 206 2.42 -37.69 -25.11
CA SER A 206 1.96 -36.39 -24.65
C SER A 206 2.76 -35.25 -25.30
N ASN A 207 2.06 -34.18 -25.68
CA ASN A 207 2.68 -33.05 -26.35
C ASN A 207 2.99 -31.95 -25.33
N PHE A 208 4.24 -31.50 -25.32
CA PHE A 208 4.71 -30.43 -24.46
C PHE A 208 5.25 -29.29 -25.31
N PHE A 209 4.55 -28.16 -25.30
CA PHE A 209 4.99 -26.92 -25.92
C PHE A 209 5.49 -25.98 -24.83
N TYR A 210 6.70 -25.49 -25.00
CA TYR A 210 7.35 -24.60 -24.03
C TYR A 210 8.09 -23.50 -24.76
N ARG A 211 7.94 -22.27 -24.26
CA ARG A 211 8.56 -21.07 -24.80
C ARG A 211 9.08 -20.22 -23.64
N MET A 212 10.39 -20.01 -23.61
CA MET A 212 11.04 -19.10 -22.66
C MET A 212 10.79 -17.63 -23.02
N THR A 213 10.93 -16.74 -22.04
CA THR A 213 10.59 -15.32 -22.20
C THR A 213 11.55 -14.59 -23.16
N ASP A 214 12.81 -15.05 -23.28
CA ASP A 214 13.87 -14.36 -24.01
C ASP A 214 14.20 -14.89 -25.42
N GLU A 215 13.65 -16.04 -25.83
CA GLU A 215 13.92 -16.68 -27.14
C GLU A 215 13.54 -15.82 -28.37
N THR A 216 12.90 -14.67 -28.18
CA THR A 216 12.49 -13.75 -29.27
C THR A 216 13.36 -12.50 -29.40
N THR A 217 14.49 -12.43 -28.70
CA THR A 217 15.38 -11.25 -28.74
C THR A 217 16.48 -11.37 -29.81
N GLU A 218 16.85 -12.57 -30.26
CA GLU A 218 17.95 -12.72 -31.22
C GLU A 218 17.57 -12.58 -32.71
N ARG A 219 16.29 -12.44 -33.07
CA ARG A 219 15.88 -12.45 -34.50
C ARG A 219 15.30 -11.17 -35.09
N ASN A 220 15.16 -10.07 -34.35
CA ASN A 220 14.66 -8.83 -34.98
C ASN A 220 15.23 -7.57 -34.32
N ASN A 221 16.33 -7.08 -34.89
CA ASN A 221 16.72 -5.68 -34.84
C ASN A 221 15.79 -4.87 -35.76
N ASP A 222 14.57 -4.57 -35.32
CA ASP A 222 13.89 -3.34 -35.74
C ASP A 222 12.56 -3.10 -34.98
N ARG A 223 12.48 -1.89 -34.43
CA ARG A 223 11.30 -1.01 -34.27
C ARG A 223 10.08 -1.49 -33.45
N LYS A 224 9.81 -0.67 -32.42
CA LYS A 224 8.50 -0.41 -31.77
C LYS A 224 7.71 -1.65 -31.32
N ARG A 225 8.06 -2.18 -30.15
CA ARG A 225 7.17 -3.09 -29.41
C ARG A 225 6.19 -2.29 -28.54
N ARG A 226 4.89 -2.60 -28.66
CA ARG A 226 3.83 -2.10 -27.75
C ARG A 226 4.05 -2.72 -26.36
N PRO A 227 3.74 -2.00 -25.26
CA PRO A 227 3.82 -2.56 -23.91
C PRO A 227 2.65 -3.52 -23.73
N GLY A 228 2.89 -4.85 -23.77
CA GLY A 228 1.80 -5.79 -23.59
C GLY A 228 2.10 -7.29 -23.73
N GLU A 229 2.77 -7.77 -24.78
CA GLU A 229 2.76 -9.22 -25.03
C GLU A 229 4.14 -9.78 -25.36
N LYS A 230 4.78 -10.29 -24.32
CA LYS A 230 5.75 -11.39 -24.39
C LYS A 230 5.59 -12.23 -23.12
N THR A 231 4.60 -13.11 -23.13
CA THR A 231 4.32 -13.97 -21.99
C THR A 231 5.00 -15.32 -22.18
N PHE A 232 5.69 -15.77 -21.14
CA PHE A 232 5.99 -17.18 -20.90
C PHE A 232 4.79 -18.05 -21.28
N LEU A 233 5.02 -19.13 -22.03
CA LEU A 233 3.95 -20.04 -22.46
C LEU A 233 4.40 -21.49 -22.29
N PHE A 234 3.66 -22.22 -21.47
CA PHE A 234 3.76 -23.66 -21.33
C PHE A 234 2.39 -24.29 -21.60
N VAL A 235 2.33 -25.22 -22.55
CA VAL A 235 1.13 -25.99 -22.90
C VAL A 235 1.46 -27.47 -22.85
N HIS A 236 0.69 -28.20 -22.07
CA HIS A 236 0.74 -29.65 -22.00
C HIS A 236 -0.58 -30.21 -22.54
N GLN A 237 -0.49 -31.17 -23.46
CA GLN A 237 -1.65 -31.85 -24.02
C GLN A 237 -1.46 -33.36 -23.87
N GLU A 238 -2.32 -33.96 -23.04
CA GLU A 238 -2.30 -35.38 -22.78
C GLU A 238 -2.83 -36.18 -23.97
N SER A 239 -2.39 -37.44 -24.07
CA SER A 239 -2.75 -38.34 -25.16
C SER A 239 -4.27 -38.50 -25.35
N TRP A 240 -5.07 -38.46 -24.28
CA TRP A 240 -6.54 -38.54 -24.39
C TRP A 240 -7.19 -37.23 -24.88
N GLN A 241 -6.65 -36.06 -24.53
CA GLN A 241 -7.14 -34.78 -25.03
C GLN A 241 -6.97 -34.67 -26.55
N ARG A 242 -5.87 -35.23 -27.07
CA ARG A 242 -5.65 -35.35 -28.53
C ARG A 242 -6.69 -36.22 -29.23
N ARG A 243 -7.22 -37.23 -28.53
CA ARG A 243 -8.26 -38.11 -29.07
C ARG A 243 -9.62 -37.42 -29.16
N LEU A 244 -9.89 -36.42 -28.31
CA LEU A 244 -11.16 -35.69 -28.26
C LEU A 244 -11.24 -34.51 -29.23
N LEU A 245 -10.10 -34.01 -29.73
CA LEU A 245 -10.03 -32.88 -30.66
C LEU A 245 -9.94 -33.33 -32.14
N LYS A 246 -10.32 -34.57 -32.43
CA LYS A 246 -10.41 -35.13 -33.80
C LYS A 246 -11.84 -35.13 -34.29
#